data_AF-A0A838L5E7-F1
#
_entry.id   AF-A0A838L5E7-F1
#
_cell.length_a   1.000
_cell.length_b   1.000
_cell.length_c   1.000
_cell.angle_alpha   90.00
_cell.angle_beta   90.00
_cell.angle_gamma   90.00
#
_symmetry.space_group_name_H-M   'P 1'
#
loop_
_entity.id
_entity.type
_entity.pdbx_description
1 polymer ?
#
loop_
_entity_poly.entity_id
_entity_poly.type
_entity_poly.pdbx_seq_one_letter_code
_entity_poly.pdbx_strand_id
1 'polypeptide(L)'
;MMMTPIEEFAVAAHMRALMSLFEGEGPEHNRILYQAVIGFDVDLVGRRCREIDAADADGVIAIFDPDAIMDGPLHVGICMRDREMVRLDLGQLWMGRDPRAVLVANRGHFKVEDGRFVERPGKPTADLTRGKGRARRRLAELVSIRCGDGVVTMSID
;
A
#
# COMPACT_ATOMS: atom_id res chain seq x y z
N MET A 1 7.99 12.97 16.89
CA MET A 1 8.48 11.68 17.42
C MET A 1 9.53 11.16 16.44
N MET A 2 10.70 10.72 16.91
CA MET A 2 11.68 10.08 16.02
C MET A 2 11.37 8.58 15.97
N MET A 3 11.28 8.01 14.77
CA MET A 3 11.14 6.55 14.63
C MET A 3 12.42 5.87 15.07
N THR A 4 12.27 4.67 15.64
CA THR A 4 13.38 3.78 15.90
C THR A 4 13.87 3.15 14.59
N PRO A 5 15.13 2.70 14.50
CA PRO A 5 15.64 2.01 13.32
C PRO A 5 14.83 0.76 12.94
N ILE A 6 14.25 0.07 13.92
CA ILE A 6 13.41 -1.12 13.71
C ILE A 6 12.10 -0.72 13.03
N GLU A 7 11.46 0.36 13.48
CA GLU A 7 10.23 0.89 12.87
C GLU A 7 10.49 1.39 11.44
N GLU A 8 11.60 2.09 11.21
CA GLU A 8 12.00 2.52 9.87
C GLU A 8 12.18 1.33 8.92
N PHE A 9 12.84 0.28 9.39
CA PHE A 9 13.00 -0.96 8.63
C PHE A 9 11.65 -1.64 8.36
N ALA A 10 10.77 -1.72 9.35
CA ALA A 10 9.45 -2.31 9.20
C ALA A 10 8.59 -1.55 8.18
N VAL A 11 8.57 -0.22 8.23
CA VAL A 11 7.89 0.62 7.25
C VAL A 11 8.46 0.36 5.85
N ALA A 12 9.79 0.41 5.69
CA ALA A 12 10.43 0.17 4.40
C ALA A 12 10.16 -1.25 3.84
N ALA A 13 10.06 -2.26 4.69
CA ALA A 13 9.70 -3.62 4.29
C ALA A 13 8.25 -3.69 3.80
N HIS A 14 7.30 -3.11 4.54
CA HIS A 14 5.89 -3.06 4.15
C HIS A 14 5.69 -2.27 2.85
N MET A 15 6.33 -1.11 2.70
CA MET A 15 6.23 -0.32 1.48
C MET A 15 6.72 -1.11 0.26
N ARG A 16 7.87 -1.79 0.37
CA ARG A 16 8.38 -2.66 -0.70
C ARG A 16 7.44 -3.82 -1.01
N ALA A 17 6.82 -4.41 0.01
CA ALA A 17 5.84 -5.47 -0.18
C ALA A 17 4.58 -4.96 -0.89
N LEU A 18 4.10 -3.75 -0.56
CA LEU A 18 2.99 -3.10 -1.28
C LEU A 18 3.33 -2.85 -2.76
N MET A 19 4.55 -2.38 -3.06
CA MET A 19 5.02 -2.24 -4.44
C MET A 19 4.91 -3.56 -5.19
N SER A 20 5.46 -4.64 -4.61
CA SER A 20 5.40 -5.97 -5.22
C SER A 20 3.97 -6.51 -5.37
N LEU A 21 3.09 -6.21 -4.42
CA LEU A 21 1.69 -6.60 -4.50
C LEU A 21 0.94 -5.90 -5.62
N PHE A 22 1.12 -4.59 -5.78
CA PHE A 22 0.37 -3.84 -6.79
C PHE A 22 0.94 -4.01 -8.20
N GLU A 23 2.26 -3.97 -8.32
CA GLU A 23 2.95 -3.88 -9.62
C GLU A 23 3.49 -5.23 -10.10
N GLY A 24 3.64 -6.21 -9.21
CA GLY A 24 4.34 -7.47 -9.49
C GLY A 24 5.83 -7.38 -9.15
N GLU A 25 6.64 -8.29 -9.71
CA GLU A 25 8.10 -8.22 -9.58
C GLU A 25 8.69 -7.86 -10.96
N GLY A 26 9.49 -6.80 -11.06
CA GLY A 26 10.16 -6.45 -12.32
C GLY A 26 10.74 -5.04 -12.39
N PRO A 27 11.44 -4.68 -13.48
CA PRO A 27 12.08 -3.37 -13.63
C PRO A 27 11.09 -2.21 -13.91
N GLU A 28 9.79 -2.50 -14.09
CA GLU A 28 8.74 -1.52 -14.41
C GLU A 28 8.29 -0.67 -13.21
N HIS A 29 8.88 -0.87 -12.03
CA HIS A 29 8.60 -0.15 -10.78
C HIS A 29 9.10 1.28 -10.79
N ASN A 30 8.49 2.21 -11.53
CA ASN A 30 8.98 3.60 -11.53
C ASN A 30 7.93 4.69 -11.71
N ARG A 31 6.65 4.36 -11.88
CA ARG A 31 5.61 5.38 -12.15
C ARG A 31 4.68 5.66 -10.98
N ILE A 32 4.58 4.74 -10.02
CA ILE A 32 3.75 4.92 -8.84
C ILE A 32 4.66 5.36 -7.68
N LEU A 33 4.26 6.44 -7.00
CA LEU A 33 4.97 6.93 -5.82
C LEU A 33 4.38 6.33 -4.54
N TYR A 34 5.25 5.73 -3.73
CA TYR A 34 4.87 5.09 -2.47
C TYR A 34 5.27 5.96 -1.30
N GLN A 35 4.29 6.46 -0.56
CA GLN A 35 4.47 7.33 0.57
C GLN A 35 3.95 6.66 1.84
N ALA A 36 4.69 6.79 2.94
CA ALA A 36 4.29 6.32 4.26
C ALA A 36 3.97 7.50 5.18
N VAL A 37 2.97 7.32 6.05
CA VAL A 37 2.54 8.28 7.08
C VAL A 37 2.39 7.50 8.38
N ILE A 38 2.98 7.99 9.48
CA ILE A 38 2.84 7.40 10.81
C ILE A 38 1.85 8.24 11.60
N GLY A 39 0.75 7.61 12.05
CA GLY A 39 -0.42 8.30 12.58
C GLY A 39 -1.25 8.94 11.47
N PHE A 40 -2.56 9.10 11.72
CA PHE A 40 -3.43 9.78 10.77
C PHE A 40 -3.43 11.29 11.02
N ASP A 41 -2.72 12.02 10.15
CA ASP A 41 -2.69 13.48 10.11
C ASP A 41 -3.11 13.96 8.71
N VAL A 42 -4.22 14.71 8.65
CA VAL A 42 -4.82 15.19 7.40
C VAL A 42 -3.90 16.14 6.65
N ASP A 43 -3.14 16.99 7.35
CA ASP A 43 -2.24 17.95 6.71
C ASP A 43 -1.01 17.25 6.12
N LEU A 44 -0.50 16.24 6.83
CA LEU A 44 0.60 15.41 6.35
C LEU A 44 0.16 14.57 5.15
N VAL A 45 -1.00 13.92 5.22
CA VAL A 45 -1.58 13.16 4.10
C VAL A 45 -1.80 14.09 2.89
N GLY A 46 -2.38 15.27 3.10
CA GLY A 46 -2.57 16.27 2.06
C GLY A 46 -1.26 16.75 1.43
N ARG A 47 -0.18 16.86 2.21
CA ARG A 47 1.16 17.16 1.69
C ARG A 47 1.69 16.05 0.79
N ARG A 48 1.54 14.78 1.20
CA ARG A 48 1.94 13.62 0.36
C ARG A 48 1.16 13.57 -0.94
N CYS A 49 -0.15 13.86 -0.91
CA CYS A 49 -0.96 13.97 -2.12
C CYS A 49 -0.43 15.05 -3.08
N ARG A 50 -0.04 16.23 -2.56
CA ARG A 50 0.55 17.30 -3.38
C ARG A 50 1.91 16.93 -3.95
N GLU A 51 2.75 16.21 -3.20
CA GLU A 51 4.04 15.72 -3.69
C GLU A 51 3.85 14.72 -4.85
N ILE A 52 2.87 13.82 -4.74
CA ILE A 52 2.50 12.87 -5.78
C ILE A 52 2.04 13.60 -7.05
N ASP A 53 1.15 14.57 -6.89
CA ASP A 53 0.62 15.38 -7.99
C ASP A 53 1.70 16.21 -8.70
N ALA A 54 2.61 16.82 -7.93
CA ALA A 54 3.73 17.58 -8.46
C ALA A 54 4.71 16.71 -9.29
N ALA A 55 4.75 15.41 -9.03
CA ALA A 55 5.56 14.45 -9.78
C ALA A 55 4.83 13.87 -11.02
N ASP A 56 3.60 14.30 -11.30
CA ASP A 56 2.74 13.78 -12.37
C ASP A 56 2.53 12.24 -12.34
N ALA A 57 2.57 11.70 -11.13
CA ALA A 57 2.49 10.29 -10.84
C ALA A 57 1.16 9.93 -10.18
N ASP A 58 0.78 8.65 -10.27
CA ASP A 58 -0.17 8.10 -9.31
C ASP A 58 0.61 7.71 -8.04
N GLY A 59 -0.08 7.52 -6.92
CA GLY A 59 0.61 7.16 -5.70
C GLY A 59 -0.19 6.29 -4.74
N VAL A 60 0.55 5.62 -3.88
CA VAL A 60 0.04 4.86 -2.74
C VAL A 60 0.43 5.59 -1.48
N ILE A 61 -0.54 5.85 -0.61
CA ILE A 61 -0.29 6.37 0.74
C ILE A 61 -0.65 5.27 1.73
N ALA A 62 0.37 4.77 2.44
CA ALA A 62 0.20 3.80 3.51
C ALA A 62 0.26 4.52 4.86
N ILE A 63 -0.79 4.38 5.66
CA ILE A 63 -0.90 4.99 6.97
C ILE A 63 -0.71 3.90 8.02
N PHE A 64 0.30 4.06 8.87
CA PHE A 64 0.64 3.14 9.95
C PHE A 64 0.11 3.68 11.27
N ASP A 65 -0.31 2.77 12.14
CA ASP A 65 -0.58 3.08 13.53
C ASP A 65 0.76 3.22 14.27
N PRO A 66 1.06 4.36 14.94
CA PRO A 66 2.30 4.53 15.69
C PRO A 66 2.50 3.46 16.76
N ASP A 67 1.41 2.91 17.31
CA ASP A 67 1.48 1.89 18.38
C ASP A 67 1.56 0.46 17.82
N ALA A 68 1.39 0.27 16.50
CA ALA A 68 1.36 -1.03 15.85
C ALA A 68 2.04 -1.03 14.47
N ILE A 69 3.14 -0.30 14.32
CA ILE A 69 3.89 -0.18 13.03
C ILE A 69 4.27 -1.56 12.47
N MET A 70 4.62 -2.50 13.35
CA MET A 70 5.04 -3.86 12.99
C MET A 70 3.93 -4.69 12.34
N ASP A 71 2.66 -4.36 12.59
CA ASP A 71 1.51 -5.07 12.03
C ASP A 71 1.22 -4.67 10.57
N GLY A 72 1.91 -3.64 10.10
CA GLY A 72 1.75 -3.07 8.77
C GLY A 72 0.79 -1.86 8.75
N PRO A 73 0.43 -1.40 7.55
CA PRO A 73 -0.40 -0.21 7.42
C PRO A 73 -1.84 -0.48 7.89
N LEU A 74 -2.34 0.41 8.77
CA LEU A 74 -3.73 0.46 9.19
C LEU A 74 -4.66 0.81 8.01
N HIS A 75 -4.23 1.74 7.16
CA HIS A 75 -4.94 2.12 5.95
C HIS A 75 -4.00 2.20 4.75
N VAL A 76 -4.54 1.83 3.58
CA VAL A 76 -3.87 2.02 2.29
C VAL A 76 -4.79 2.85 1.42
N GLY A 77 -4.26 3.93 0.89
CA GLY A 77 -4.94 4.82 -0.03
C GLY A 77 -4.26 4.87 -1.38
N ILE A 78 -5.04 5.13 -2.41
CA ILE A 78 -4.52 5.50 -3.73
C ILE A 78 -4.80 6.96 -3.99
N CYS A 79 -3.77 7.66 -4.42
CA CYS A 79 -3.78 9.05 -4.80
C CYS A 79 -3.64 9.14 -6.32
N MET A 80 -4.62 9.72 -7.01
CA MET A 80 -4.61 9.88 -8.46
C MET A 80 -5.12 11.26 -8.85
N ARG A 81 -4.70 11.75 -10.01
CA ARG A 81 -5.31 12.93 -10.62
C ARG A 81 -6.64 12.54 -11.27
N ASP A 82 -7.73 13.15 -10.79
CA ASP A 82 -9.07 13.05 -11.35
C ASP A 82 -9.46 14.44 -11.88
N ARG A 83 -9.30 14.63 -13.20
CA ARG A 83 -9.44 15.92 -13.88
C ARG A 83 -8.47 16.97 -13.32
N GLU A 84 -8.98 18.06 -12.73
CA GLU A 84 -8.19 19.16 -12.16
C GLU A 84 -7.92 18.98 -10.66
N MET A 85 -8.30 17.83 -10.08
CA MET A 85 -8.17 17.58 -8.65
C MET A 85 -7.39 16.30 -8.35
N VAL A 86 -6.63 16.33 -7.27
CA VAL A 86 -6.01 15.15 -6.69
C VAL A 86 -7.01 14.48 -5.76
N ARG A 87 -7.26 13.19 -5.99
CA ARG A 87 -8.21 12.39 -5.23
C ARG A 87 -7.47 11.31 -4.44
N LEU A 88 -7.81 11.19 -3.17
CA LEU A 88 -7.36 10.09 -2.30
C LEU A 88 -8.54 9.15 -2.01
N ASP A 89 -8.42 7.89 -2.42
CA ASP A 89 -9.35 6.82 -2.09
C ASP A 89 -8.70 5.87 -1.08
N LEU A 90 -9.12 5.94 0.19
CA LEU A 90 -8.76 4.94 1.19
C LEU A 90 -9.56 3.65 0.97
N GLY A 91 -8.88 2.52 1.06
CA GLY A 91 -9.50 1.23 0.79
C GLY A 91 -8.80 0.06 1.48
N GLN A 92 -9.14 -1.13 1.02
CA GLN A 92 -8.61 -2.38 1.54
C GLN A 92 -7.95 -3.18 0.43
N LEU A 93 -6.78 -3.73 0.71
CA LEU A 93 -6.11 -4.65 -0.20
C LEU A 93 -6.97 -5.90 -0.41
N TRP A 94 -7.06 -6.33 -1.66
CA TRP A 94 -7.77 -7.54 -2.04
C TRP A 94 -6.97 -8.28 -3.11
N MET A 95 -6.88 -9.60 -2.99
CA MET A 95 -6.23 -10.46 -3.98
C MET A 95 -7.19 -11.52 -4.49
N GLY A 96 -7.19 -11.70 -5.81
CA GLY A 96 -7.94 -12.74 -6.51
C GLY A 96 -7.11 -14.02 -6.63
N ARG A 97 -7.16 -14.63 -7.82
CA ARG A 97 -6.19 -15.64 -8.26
C ARG A 97 -4.98 -15.02 -8.96
N ASP A 98 -5.12 -13.78 -9.41
CA ASP A 98 -4.02 -12.97 -9.95
C ASP A 98 -2.96 -12.77 -8.84
N PRO A 99 -1.65 -12.88 -9.15
CA PRO A 99 -0.59 -12.58 -8.19
C PRO A 99 -0.57 -11.11 -7.74
N ARG A 100 -1.22 -10.20 -8.46
CA ARG A 100 -1.31 -8.78 -8.11
C ARG A 100 -2.55 -8.47 -7.28
N ALA A 101 -2.37 -7.61 -6.29
CA ALA A 101 -3.45 -7.05 -5.49
C ALA A 101 -4.15 -5.90 -6.21
N VAL A 102 -5.39 -5.65 -5.80
CA VAL A 102 -6.14 -4.43 -6.12
C VAL A 102 -6.52 -3.74 -4.81
N LEU A 103 -6.73 -2.42 -4.85
CA LEU A 103 -7.32 -1.70 -3.74
C LEU A 103 -8.83 -1.64 -3.96
N VAL A 104 -9.62 -2.09 -3.00
CA VAL A 104 -11.09 -1.95 -3.03
C VAL A 104 -11.47 -0.78 -2.13
N ALA A 105 -12.08 0.25 -2.70
CA ALA A 105 -12.59 1.42 -1.98
C ALA A 105 -14.11 1.56 -2.20
N ASN A 106 -14.70 2.67 -1.73
CA ASN A 106 -16.14 2.89 -1.84
C ASN A 106 -16.64 3.00 -3.29
N ARG A 107 -15.85 3.59 -4.19
CA ARG A 107 -16.25 3.89 -5.58
C ARG A 107 -16.05 2.71 -6.54
N GLY A 108 -15.15 1.80 -6.20
CA GLY A 108 -14.78 0.69 -7.07
C GLY A 108 -13.52 0.00 -6.56
N HIS A 109 -12.78 -0.58 -7.50
CA HIS A 109 -11.48 -1.13 -7.23
C HIS A 109 -10.44 -0.60 -8.21
N PHE A 110 -9.21 -0.52 -7.74
CA PHE A 110 -8.09 0.05 -8.48
C PHE A 110 -7.02 -1.02 -8.68
N LYS A 111 -6.61 -1.19 -9.93
CA LYS A 111 -5.54 -2.11 -10.34
C LYS A 111 -4.44 -1.32 -11.03
N VAL A 112 -3.20 -1.74 -10.87
CA VAL A 112 -2.10 -1.19 -11.69
C VAL A 112 -2.10 -1.84 -13.08
N GLU A 113 -2.16 -0.99 -14.10
CA GLU A 113 -2.03 -1.33 -15.51
C GLU A 113 -1.05 -0.32 -16.15
N ASP A 114 -0.02 -0.79 -16.86
CA ASP A 114 1.00 0.04 -17.54
C ASP A 114 1.63 1.14 -16.67
N GLY A 115 1.84 0.83 -15.37
CA GLY A 115 2.43 1.73 -14.38
C GLY A 115 1.48 2.84 -13.89
N ARG A 116 0.16 2.72 -14.12
CA ARG A 116 -0.87 3.64 -13.64
C ARG A 116 -1.96 2.87 -12.90
N PHE A 117 -2.66 3.52 -11.98
CA PHE A 117 -3.87 2.97 -11.39
C PHE A 117 -5.06 3.20 -12.31
N VAL A 118 -5.81 2.13 -12.58
CA VAL A 118 -7.04 2.16 -13.35
C VAL A 118 -8.21 1.85 -12.43
N GLU A 119 -9.18 2.77 -12.37
CA GLU A 119 -10.44 2.55 -11.66
C GLU A 119 -11.34 1.61 -12.46
N ARG A 120 -11.83 0.57 -11.80
CA ARG A 120 -12.84 -0.35 -12.31
C ARG A 120 -14.08 -0.26 -11.41
N PRO A 121 -15.28 -0.08 -12.00
CA PRO A 121 -16.49 0.08 -11.22
C PRO A 121 -16.82 -1.18 -10.42
N GLY A 122 -17.40 -0.98 -9.22
CA GLY A 122 -17.87 -2.07 -8.38
C GLY A 122 -16.77 -2.85 -7.66
N LYS A 123 -17.17 -3.95 -7.01
CA LYS A 123 -16.30 -4.82 -6.20
C LYS A 123 -15.88 -6.05 -7.01
N PRO A 124 -14.62 -6.52 -6.90
CA PRO A 124 -14.12 -7.67 -7.68
C PRO A 124 -14.83 -9.00 -7.34
N THR A 125 -15.52 -9.09 -6.20
CA THR A 125 -16.35 -10.23 -5.81
C THR A 125 -17.38 -9.82 -4.75
N ALA A 126 -18.44 -10.62 -4.57
CA ALA A 126 -19.45 -10.43 -3.53
C ALA A 126 -18.93 -10.76 -2.11
N ASP A 127 -18.04 -11.75 -1.96
CA ASP A 127 -17.37 -12.07 -0.69
C ASP A 127 -15.92 -11.56 -0.68
N LEU A 128 -15.76 -10.34 -0.18
CA LEU A 128 -14.45 -9.71 -0.07
C LEU A 128 -13.54 -10.36 0.97
N THR A 129 -14.08 -11.12 1.92
CA THR A 129 -13.35 -11.61 3.10
C THR A 129 -12.18 -12.50 2.70
N ARG A 130 -12.43 -13.45 1.80
CA ARG A 130 -11.39 -14.38 1.33
C ARG A 130 -10.25 -13.67 0.61
N GLY A 131 -10.57 -12.67 -0.23
CA GLY A 131 -9.54 -11.93 -0.96
C GLY A 131 -8.73 -10.97 -0.09
N LYS A 132 -9.37 -10.38 0.94
CA LYS A 132 -8.65 -9.63 1.99
C LYS A 132 -7.70 -10.53 2.77
N GLY A 133 -8.16 -11.73 3.15
CA GLY A 133 -7.32 -12.71 3.84
C GLY A 133 -6.10 -13.15 3.01
N ARG A 134 -6.29 -13.37 1.70
CA ARG A 134 -5.17 -13.64 0.78
C ARG A 134 -4.20 -12.47 0.69
N ALA A 135 -4.70 -11.24 0.55
CA ALA A 135 -3.86 -10.05 0.48
C ALA A 135 -3.03 -9.84 1.75
N ARG A 136 -3.65 -9.97 2.93
CA ARG A 136 -2.96 -9.85 4.22
C ARG A 136 -1.87 -10.91 4.37
N ARG A 137 -2.18 -12.17 4.02
CA ARG A 137 -1.20 -13.27 4.09
C ARG A 137 -0.03 -13.01 3.15
N ARG A 138 -0.30 -12.60 1.92
CA ARG A 138 0.75 -12.33 0.94
C ARG A 138 1.63 -11.14 1.35
N LEU A 139 1.03 -10.09 1.92
CA LEU A 139 1.77 -8.96 2.47
C LEU A 139 2.75 -9.44 3.55
N ALA A 140 2.27 -10.22 4.52
CA ALA A 140 3.11 -10.76 5.59
C ALA A 140 4.24 -11.66 5.04
N GLU A 141 3.95 -12.55 4.10
CA GLU A 141 4.98 -13.39 3.45
C GLU A 141 6.09 -12.55 2.80
N LEU A 142 5.71 -11.52 2.05
CA LEU A 142 6.66 -10.65 1.35
C LEU A 142 7.53 -9.83 2.31
N VAL A 143 6.96 -9.41 3.44
CA VAL A 143 7.71 -8.74 4.52
C VAL A 143 8.68 -9.75 5.16
N SER A 144 8.22 -10.94 5.55
CA SER A 144 9.06 -11.95 6.21
C SER A 144 10.21 -12.47 5.34
N ILE A 145 9.99 -12.74 4.05
CA ILE A 145 11.05 -13.19 3.12
C ILE A 145 12.21 -12.19 3.10
N ARG A 146 11.91 -10.89 3.11
CA ARG A 146 12.92 -9.83 3.02
C ARG A 146 13.55 -9.46 4.36
N CYS A 147 12.89 -9.77 5.48
CA CYS A 147 13.53 -9.76 6.80
C CYS A 147 14.48 -10.96 6.98
N GLY A 148 14.31 -12.03 6.18
CA GLY A 148 15.11 -13.25 6.20
C GLY A 148 16.54 -13.13 5.69
N ASP A 149 16.86 -12.10 4.90
CA ASP A 149 18.23 -11.84 4.42
C ASP A 149 19.14 -11.16 5.48
N GLY A 150 18.69 -11.17 6.75
CA GLY A 150 19.41 -10.66 7.93
C GLY A 150 18.66 -10.92 9.24
N VAL A 151 18.24 -12.17 9.48
CA VAL A 151 17.32 -12.56 10.56
C VAL A 151 17.73 -12.04 11.95
N VAL A 152 16.89 -11.15 12.50
CA VAL A 152 16.55 -11.16 13.93
C VAL A 152 15.14 -11.75 14.02
N THR A 153 15.05 -13.04 14.35
CA THR A 153 13.79 -13.67 14.72
C THR A 153 13.37 -13.12 16.08
N MET A 154 12.41 -12.20 16.10
CA MET A 154 11.60 -11.98 17.29
C MET A 154 10.42 -12.95 17.23
N SER A 155 10.54 -14.04 17.99
CA SER A 155 9.40 -14.88 18.35
C SER A 155 8.39 -14.02 19.11
N ILE A 156 7.14 -14.05 18.66
CA ILE A 156 6.00 -13.67 19.48
C ILE A 156 5.46 -15.01 20.01
N ASP A 157 5.34 -15.12 21.34
CA ASP A 157 4.84 -16.29 22.07
C ASP A 157 3.46 -16.77 21.58
#